data_AF-A0A662U824-F1
#
_entry.id   AF-A0A662U824-F1
#
_cell.length_a   1.000
_cell.length_b   1.000
_cell.length_c   1.000
_cell.angle_alpha   90.00
_cell.angle_beta   90.00
_cell.angle_gamma   90.00
#
_symmetry.space_group_name_H-M   'P 1'
#
loop_
_entity.id
_entity.type
_entity.pdbx_description
1 polymer ?
#
loop_
_entity_poly.entity_id
_entity_poly.type
_entity_poly.pdbx_seq_one_letter_code
_entity_poly.pdbx_strand_id
1 'polypeptide(L)' 'MGRVVVVSVKMPKELLKELDKLVEEGMFSSRSEAIRRGIALLIRNYYRLKIRSK' A
#
# COMPACT_ATOMS: atom_id res chain seq x y z
N MET A 1 -12.79 13.20 6.28
CA MET A 1 -12.10 12.24 5.39
C MET A 1 -11.29 13.05 4.40
N GLY A 2 -9.96 12.94 4.37
CA GLY A 2 -9.12 13.75 3.47
C GLY A 2 -9.48 13.53 2.00
N ARG A 3 -9.20 14.52 1.14
CA ARG A 3 -9.45 14.43 -0.30
C ARG A 3 -8.56 13.32 -0.90
N VAL A 4 -9.16 12.36 -1.59
CA VAL A 4 -8.41 11.32 -2.32
C VAL A 4 -7.85 11.93 -3.60
N VAL A 5 -6.57 11.70 -3.86
CA VAL A 5 -5.89 12.12 -5.09
C VAL A 5 -5.42 10.89 -5.86
N VAL A 6 -5.44 10.97 -7.19
CA VAL A 6 -4.90 9.91 -8.06
C VAL A 6 -3.40 10.09 -8.17
N VAL A 7 -2.66 9.01 -7.90
CA VAL A 7 -1.20 8.96 -8.03
C VAL A 7 -0.87 7.86 -9.02
N SER A 8 -0.12 8.19 -10.08
CA SER A 8 0.41 7.20 -11.03
C SER A 8 1.83 6.81 -10.63
N VAL A 9 2.12 5.52 -10.59
CA VAL A 9 3.43 4.98 -10.20
C VAL A 9 3.89 3.94 -11.21
N LYS A 10 5.21 3.84 -11.40
CA LYS A 10 5.81 2.72 -12.14
C LYS A 10 5.95 1.54 -11.19
N MET A 11 5.52 0.35 -11.63
CA MET A 11 5.54 -0.86 -10.81
C MET A 11 5.96 -2.07 -11.65
N PRO A 12 6.80 -2.97 -11.10
CA PRO A 12 7.07 -4.26 -11.75
C PRO A 12 5.77 -5.04 -11.98
N LYS A 13 5.71 -5.76 -13.10
CA LYS A 13 4.51 -6.53 -13.47
C LYS A 13 4.22 -7.65 -12.47
N GLU A 14 5.26 -8.25 -11.91
CA GLU A 14 5.14 -9.30 -10.90
C GLU A 14 4.44 -8.77 -9.64
N LEU A 15 4.81 -7.58 -9.19
CA LEU A 15 4.20 -6.95 -8.03
C LEU A 15 2.73 -6.61 -8.27
N LEU A 16 2.38 -6.17 -9.49
CA LEU A 16 0.98 -5.95 -9.87
C LEU A 16 0.17 -7.24 -9.82
N LYS A 17 0.74 -8.36 -10.30
CA LYS A 17 0.07 -9.67 -10.28
C LYS A 17 -0.21 -10.15 -8.86
N GLU A 18 0.76 -10.02 -7.95
CA GLU A 18 0.54 -10.39 -6.55
C GLU A 18 -0.50 -9.49 -5.88
N LEU A 19 -0.49 -8.19 -6.18
CA LEU A 19 -1.53 -7.26 -5.73
C LEU A 19 -2.92 -7.66 -6.24
N ASP A 20 -3.01 -8.09 -7.50
CA ASP A 20 -4.26 -8.54 -8.12
C ASP A 20 -4.80 -9.80 -7.45
N LYS A 21 -3.95 -10.79 -7.19
CA LYS A 21 -4.35 -12.01 -6.45
C LYS A 21 -4.95 -11.68 -5.10
N LEU A 22 -4.37 -10.75 -4.35
CA LEU A 22 -4.89 -10.34 -3.04
C LEU A 22 -6.31 -9.73 -3.15
N VAL A 23 -6.62 -9.07 -4.26
CA VAL A 23 -7.97 -8.53 -4.51
C VAL A 23 -8.91 -9.66 -4.95
N GLU A 24 -8.46 -10.56 -5.83
CA GLU A 24 -9.22 -11.71 -6.32
C GLU A 24 -9.59 -12.68 -5.19
N GLU A 25 -8.70 -12.89 -4.22
CA GLU A 25 -8.91 -13.69 -3.01
C GLU A 25 -9.85 -13.00 -1.99
N GLY A 26 -10.28 -11.76 -2.25
CA GLY A 26 -11.20 -11.01 -1.39
C GLY A 26 -10.53 -10.38 -0.16
N MET A 27 -9.19 -10.39 -0.08
CA MET A 27 -8.46 -9.78 1.05
C MET A 27 -8.56 -8.26 1.05
N PHE A 28 -8.79 -7.65 -0.13
CA PHE A 28 -9.03 -6.22 -0.30
C PHE A 28 -10.16 -5.98 -1.30
N SER A 29 -10.95 -4.93 -1.09
CA SER A 29 -12.04 -4.55 -2.01
C SER A 29 -11.55 -4.00 -3.35
N SER A 30 -10.30 -3.51 -3.41
CA SER A 30 -9.69 -2.94 -4.60
C SER A 30 -8.18 -2.83 -4.47
N ARG A 31 -7.49 -2.73 -5.61
CA ARG A 31 -6.07 -2.38 -5.69
C ARG A 31 -5.76 -1.09 -4.91
N SER A 32 -6.62 -0.08 -5.03
CA SER A 32 -6.43 1.19 -4.34
C SER A 32 -6.53 1.05 -2.82
N GLU A 33 -7.39 0.17 -2.31
CA GLU A 33 -7.45 -0.12 -0.87
C GLU A 33 -6.16 -0.79 -0.39
N ALA A 34 -5.74 -1.85 -1.09
CA ALA A 34 -4.53 -2.60 -0.79
C ALA A 34 -3.28 -1.70 -0.79
N ILE A 35 -3.12 -0.86 -1.82
CA ILE A 35 -2.02 0.11 -1.92
C ILE A 35 -2.06 1.11 -0.76
N ARG A 36 -3.22 1.70 -0.43
CA ARG A 36 -3.34 2.64 0.69
C ARG A 36 -2.96 1.99 2.03
N ARG A 37 -3.44 0.77 2.29
CA ARG A 37 -3.10 0.02 3.52
C ARG A 37 -1.60 -0.31 3.56
N GLY A 38 -1.03 -0.73 2.45
CA GLY A 38 0.41 -0.99 2.33
C GLY A 38 1.28 0.25 2.59
N ILE A 39 0.92 1.40 2.00
CA ILE A 39 1.62 2.68 2.24
C ILE A 39 1.49 3.12 3.69
N ALA A 40 0.30 3.00 4.31
CA ALA A 40 0.12 3.34 5.71
C ALA A 40 0.99 2.48 6.64
N LEU A 41 1.08 1.17 6.37
CA LEU A 41 1.94 0.24 7.11
C LEU A 41 3.42 0.61 6.95
N LEU A 42 3.85 0.91 5.72
CA LEU A 42 5.21 1.36 5.40
C LEU A 42 5.57 2.60 6.24
N ILE A 43 4.76 3.65 6.15
CA ILE A 43 4.96 4.91 6.87
C ILE A 43 5.06 4.67 8.39
N ARG A 44 4.13 3.89 8.95
CA ARG A 44 4.14 3.53 10.38
C ARG A 44 5.43 2.81 10.78
N ASN A 45 5.94 1.92 9.94
CA ASN A 45 7.18 1.20 10.19
C ASN A 45 8.40 2.14 10.18
N TYR A 46 8.48 3.06 9.23
CA TYR A 46 9.56 4.05 9.17
C TYR A 46 9.58 4.99 10.38
N TYR A 47 8.42 5.50 10.82
CA TYR A 47 8.36 6.32 12.04
C TYR A 47 8.74 5.54 13.29
N ARG A 48 8.32 4.27 13.40
CA ARG A 48 8.72 3.40 14.52
C ARG A 48 10.24 3.20 14.57
N LEU A 49 10.88 2.99 13.42
CA LEU A 49 12.34 2.88 13.33
C LEU A 49 13.03 4.18 13.72
N LYS A 50 12.54 5.32 13.20
CA LYS A 50 13.10 6.64 13.51
C LYS A 50 13.08 6.97 15.01
N ILE A 51 12.02 6.57 15.73
CA ILE A 51 11.90 6.80 17.17
C ILE A 51 12.87 5.91 17.97
N ARG A 52 13.16 4.68 17.51
CA ARG A 52 14.11 3.76 18.20
C ARG A 52 15.57 4.12 17.99
N SER A 53 15.89 4.91 16.97
CA SER A 53 17.26 5.37 16.67
C SER A 53 17.61 6.72 17.31
N LYS A 54 16.74 7.27 18.17
CA LYS A 54 16.96 8.51 18.92
C LYS A 54 16.88 8.21 20.41
#